data_AF-A0A0K0Y9K0-F1
#
_entry.id   AF-A0A0K0Y9K0-F1
#
_cell.length_a   1.000
_cell.length_b   1.000
_cell.length_c   1.000
_cell.angle_alpha   90.00
_cell.angle_beta   90.00
_cell.angle_gamma   90.00
#
_symmetry.space_group_name_H-M   'P 1'
#
loop_
_entity.id
_entity.type
_entity.pdbx_description
1 polymer ?
#
loop_
_entity_poly.entity_id
_entity_poly.type
_entity_poly.pdbx_seq_one_letter_code
_entity_poly.pdbx_strand_id
1 'polypeptide(L)'
;MTYRLATSFIALSTALAAPALADVNAADVWSNQQALYAGMGATLSGEISGDQLVNPEINVILPEGIASFQIKTDAVSMIENSDGSVTIEYPSPMTLTVAGGAQGEGSFSATATMTHDGYTVTASGNPGDVAYVSEGNNLRFEIGDVSVDGATGLEKIAIEGFMTLANWGGTSQVTEGNLITYTADTEIGASEADFTFSVDNITSRSQQITQPMTSSIDATFQVGGSDVMNLSEALRNGLSVVARSTGEGNSSSTETTLDGDVINTQKTSTGAQEFALSFTEEGLAMNGEANAFAMTMFEPLLFPGELDLGIGALSMDYDVPLNASDEPQDFRIATGLKDVTVGDSIWGMIDPTGQLPRDPAEISFDVTGVGTNGMDLLDIAAMVGLMGPPPIEIDEVTIENLRIAAVGAEATATGAMTFDWTDFQTIPGIARPEGTVTVNLTGANALMDKLVAMGIIPEEELMMPRMMMGMFATPVGDDMLESVLEVNSEGHVLANGQRLQ
;
A
#
# COMPACT_ATOMS: atom_id res chain seq x y z
N MET A 1 56.31 -64.54 35.27
CA MET A 1 55.20 -63.60 35.52
C MET A 1 55.53 -62.31 34.79
N THR A 2 55.05 -62.11 33.56
CA THR A 2 53.73 -61.54 33.16
C THR A 2 53.61 -60.06 33.54
N TYR A 3 53.88 -59.15 32.59
CA TYR A 3 52.92 -58.32 31.81
C TYR A 3 52.32 -57.18 32.65
N ARG A 4 52.22 -55.91 32.21
CA ARG A 4 52.11 -55.37 30.85
C ARG A 4 52.33 -53.86 30.86
N LEU A 5 52.88 -53.36 29.75
CA LEU A 5 52.79 -51.99 29.26
C LEU A 5 51.34 -51.57 28.98
N ALA A 6 51.13 -50.26 28.96
CA ALA A 6 50.10 -49.48 28.22
C ALA A 6 49.07 -48.75 29.08
N THR A 7 49.32 -47.46 29.35
CA THR A 7 48.26 -46.42 29.32
C THR A 7 48.89 -45.03 29.20
N SER A 8 49.22 -44.64 27.97
CA SER A 8 49.55 -43.26 27.62
C SER A 8 49.18 -43.09 26.15
N PHE A 9 47.90 -42.88 25.83
CA PHE A 9 47.47 -42.42 24.49
C PHE A 9 45.99 -41.96 24.38
N ILE A 10 45.21 -41.82 25.47
CA ILE A 10 43.79 -41.38 25.39
C ILE A 10 43.52 -40.21 26.34
N ALA A 11 44.30 -39.13 26.22
CA ALA A 11 44.03 -37.88 26.94
C ALA A 11 44.43 -36.64 26.12
N LEU A 12 44.52 -36.76 24.78
CA LEU A 12 44.91 -35.68 23.88
C LEU A 12 44.04 -35.65 22.60
N SER A 13 42.76 -36.00 22.70
CA SER A 13 41.80 -35.94 21.58
C SER A 13 40.57 -35.08 21.88
N THR A 14 40.58 -34.28 22.95
CA THR A 14 39.42 -33.46 23.38
C THR A 14 39.75 -31.97 23.52
N ALA A 15 40.87 -31.49 22.94
CA ALA A 15 41.29 -30.10 23.04
C ALA A 15 41.67 -29.54 21.65
N LEU A 16 40.70 -29.52 20.73
CA LEU A 16 40.66 -28.68 19.51
C LEU A 16 39.22 -28.76 18.92
N ALA A 17 38.19 -28.68 19.76
CA ALA A 17 36.92 -28.16 19.27
C ALA A 17 37.08 -26.64 19.27
N ALA A 18 37.65 -26.09 18.19
CA ALA A 18 37.45 -24.68 17.92
C ALA A 18 35.92 -24.45 17.96
N PRO A 19 35.41 -23.32 18.50
CA PRO A 19 34.03 -22.96 18.19
C PRO A 19 33.90 -23.08 16.67
N ALA A 20 32.96 -23.89 16.20
CA ALA A 20 32.59 -23.82 14.80
C ALA A 20 32.19 -22.36 14.59
N LEU A 21 33.06 -21.62 13.91
CA LEU A 21 32.71 -20.28 13.46
C LEU A 21 31.49 -20.49 12.57
N ALA A 22 30.49 -19.63 12.73
CA ALA A 22 29.32 -19.65 11.90
C ALA A 22 29.79 -19.27 10.49
N ASP A 23 29.98 -20.29 9.65
CA ASP A 23 30.51 -20.16 8.30
C ASP A 23 29.41 -20.62 7.33
N VAL A 24 29.13 -19.81 6.31
CA VAL A 24 28.28 -20.17 5.17
C VAL A 24 29.16 -20.30 3.92
N ASN A 25 28.84 -21.27 3.08
CA ASN A 25 29.42 -21.39 1.74
C ASN A 25 28.41 -20.94 0.67
N ALA A 26 28.84 -20.87 -0.60
CA ALA A 26 27.99 -20.37 -1.68
C ALA A 26 26.71 -21.22 -1.87
N ALA A 27 26.79 -22.54 -1.62
CA ALA A 27 25.63 -23.43 -1.71
C ALA A 27 24.63 -23.21 -0.57
N ASP A 28 25.11 -22.93 0.65
CA ASP A 28 24.24 -22.61 1.80
C ASP A 28 23.47 -21.31 1.54
N VAL A 29 24.17 -20.28 1.06
CA VAL A 29 23.56 -18.98 0.72
C VAL A 29 22.52 -19.12 -0.39
N TRP A 30 22.86 -19.87 -1.45
CA TRP A 30 21.93 -20.12 -2.55
C TRP A 30 20.69 -20.89 -2.10
N SER A 31 20.87 -21.97 -1.32
CA SER A 31 19.76 -22.74 -0.76
C SER A 31 18.85 -21.87 0.12
N ASN A 32 19.43 -20.98 0.92
CA ASN A 32 18.70 -20.09 1.80
C ASN A 32 17.86 -19.05 1.03
N GLN A 33 18.41 -18.47 -0.04
CA GLN A 33 17.62 -17.63 -0.95
C GLN A 33 16.49 -18.42 -1.62
N GLN A 34 16.76 -19.65 -2.07
CA GLN A 34 15.71 -20.50 -2.65
C GLN A 34 14.58 -20.78 -1.64
N ALA A 35 14.91 -21.01 -0.37
CA ALA A 35 13.92 -21.20 0.69
C ALA A 35 13.05 -19.95 0.90
N LEU A 36 13.66 -18.75 0.89
CA LEU A 36 12.93 -17.47 0.96
C LEU A 36 11.94 -17.31 -0.20
N TYR A 37 12.42 -17.41 -1.44
CA TYR A 37 11.55 -17.24 -2.62
C TYR A 37 10.46 -18.32 -2.68
N ALA A 38 10.78 -19.57 -2.30
CA ALA A 38 9.78 -20.63 -2.18
C ALA A 38 8.71 -20.28 -1.15
N GLY A 39 9.08 -19.71 -0.01
CA GLY A 39 8.14 -19.22 1.00
C GLY A 39 7.21 -18.12 0.50
N MET A 40 7.69 -17.28 -0.43
CA MET A 40 6.89 -16.26 -1.11
C MET A 40 6.04 -16.81 -2.27
N GLY A 41 6.08 -18.12 -2.54
CA GLY A 41 5.35 -18.75 -3.64
C GLY A 41 6.04 -18.63 -5.01
N ALA A 42 7.33 -18.26 -5.03
CA ALA A 42 8.15 -18.17 -6.24
C ALA A 42 9.16 -19.33 -6.32
N THR A 43 9.61 -19.67 -7.53
CA THR A 43 10.73 -20.59 -7.74
C THR A 43 11.97 -19.79 -8.11
N LEU A 44 13.03 -19.93 -7.32
CA LEU A 44 14.37 -19.41 -7.66
C LEU A 44 15.24 -20.56 -8.17
N SER A 45 15.79 -20.41 -9.38
CA SER A 45 16.60 -21.42 -10.06
C SER A 45 17.89 -20.82 -10.66
N GLY A 46 18.86 -21.69 -10.93
CA GLY A 46 20.22 -21.31 -11.34
C GLY A 46 21.21 -22.45 -11.04
N GLU A 47 22.43 -22.36 -11.56
CA GLU A 47 23.48 -23.37 -11.38
C GLU A 47 24.75 -22.74 -10.82
N ILE A 48 25.23 -23.24 -9.67
CA ILE A 48 26.55 -22.87 -9.15
C ILE A 48 27.63 -23.62 -9.93
N SER A 49 28.54 -22.88 -10.55
CA SER A 49 29.67 -23.40 -11.31
C SER A 49 30.95 -22.65 -10.94
N GLY A 50 31.74 -23.24 -10.04
CA GLY A 50 32.86 -22.54 -9.39
C GLY A 50 32.31 -21.38 -8.56
N ASP A 51 32.89 -20.19 -8.73
CA ASP A 51 32.52 -18.97 -7.98
C ASP A 51 31.41 -18.17 -8.71
N GLN A 52 30.57 -18.83 -9.51
CA GLN A 52 29.52 -18.19 -10.30
C GLN A 52 28.18 -18.89 -10.09
N LEU A 53 27.12 -18.10 -9.94
CA LEU A 53 25.74 -18.54 -10.12
C LEU A 53 25.31 -18.19 -11.55
N VAL A 54 25.07 -19.21 -12.35
CA VAL A 54 24.80 -19.09 -13.79
C VAL A 54 23.30 -19.26 -14.06
N ASN A 55 22.78 -18.43 -14.97
CA ASN A 55 21.36 -18.37 -15.37
C ASN A 55 20.38 -18.26 -14.19
N PRO A 56 20.60 -17.33 -13.24
CA PRO A 56 19.63 -17.08 -12.18
C PRO A 56 18.28 -16.65 -12.77
N GLU A 57 17.22 -17.31 -12.29
CA GLU A 57 15.86 -17.10 -12.75
C GLU A 57 14.87 -17.20 -11.59
N ILE A 58 14.04 -16.18 -11.44
CA ILE A 58 12.85 -16.19 -10.59
C ILE A 58 11.65 -16.46 -11.49
N ASN A 59 10.81 -17.41 -11.11
CA ASN A 59 9.61 -17.77 -11.82
C ASN A 59 8.42 -17.83 -10.86
N VAL A 60 7.34 -17.15 -11.20
CA VAL A 60 6.07 -17.12 -10.48
C VAL A 60 4.98 -17.63 -11.43
N ILE A 61 4.22 -18.61 -10.98
CA ILE A 61 3.09 -19.17 -11.71
C ILE A 61 1.87 -19.02 -10.81
N LEU A 62 0.86 -18.27 -11.27
CA LEU A 62 -0.39 -18.15 -10.54
C LEU A 62 -1.19 -19.46 -10.64
N PRO A 63 -2.08 -19.75 -9.66
CA PRO A 63 -2.93 -20.92 -9.68
C PRO A 63 -3.67 -21.11 -11.00
N GLU A 64 -3.93 -22.37 -11.36
CA GLU A 64 -4.59 -22.76 -12.61
C GLU A 64 -3.87 -22.30 -13.90
N GLY A 65 -2.66 -21.76 -13.80
CA GLY A 65 -1.88 -21.27 -14.95
C GLY A 65 -2.48 -20.02 -15.59
N ILE A 66 -3.29 -19.26 -14.83
CA ILE A 66 -3.95 -18.04 -15.32
C ILE A 66 -2.93 -16.99 -15.79
N ALA A 67 -1.80 -16.89 -15.10
CA ALA A 67 -0.69 -16.04 -15.49
C ALA A 67 0.65 -16.62 -15.04
N SER A 68 1.70 -16.23 -15.74
CA SER A 68 3.09 -16.52 -15.37
C SER A 68 3.94 -15.26 -15.49
N PHE A 69 4.97 -15.20 -14.66
CA PHE A 69 5.91 -14.09 -14.60
C PHE A 69 7.31 -14.63 -14.31
N GLN A 70 8.30 -14.17 -15.07
CA GLN A 70 9.68 -14.64 -15.02
C GLN A 70 10.63 -13.45 -15.03
N ILE A 71 11.63 -13.48 -14.16
CA ILE A 71 12.77 -12.57 -14.15
C ILE A 71 14.04 -13.41 -14.35
N LYS A 72 14.84 -13.05 -15.36
CA LYS A 72 16.14 -13.65 -15.65
C LYS A 72 17.22 -12.59 -15.59
N THR A 73 18.41 -13.00 -15.16
CA THR A 73 19.56 -12.11 -15.18
C THR A 73 20.84 -12.83 -15.60
N ASP A 74 21.89 -12.06 -15.87
CA ASP A 74 23.22 -12.59 -16.18
C ASP A 74 23.83 -13.35 -14.98
N ALA A 75 24.95 -14.04 -15.23
CA ALA A 75 25.67 -14.72 -14.15
C ALA A 75 26.18 -13.72 -13.10
N VAL A 76 26.10 -14.11 -11.83
CA VAL A 76 26.62 -13.33 -10.69
C VAL A 76 27.72 -14.09 -10.00
N SER A 77 28.69 -13.38 -9.41
CA SER A 77 29.79 -14.02 -8.69
C SER A 77 29.37 -14.35 -7.27
N MET A 78 29.74 -15.52 -6.77
CA MET A 78 29.58 -15.93 -5.37
C MET A 78 30.95 -16.34 -4.83
N ILE A 79 31.58 -15.45 -4.08
CA ILE A 79 32.97 -15.58 -3.64
C ILE A 79 32.99 -15.96 -2.16
N GLU A 80 33.50 -17.15 -1.85
CA GLU A 80 33.70 -17.60 -0.46
C GLU A 80 34.93 -16.93 0.14
N ASN A 81 34.74 -16.18 1.22
CA ASN A 81 35.79 -15.44 1.90
C ASN A 81 36.47 -16.29 2.98
N SER A 82 37.72 -15.94 3.32
CA SER A 82 38.49 -16.65 4.34
C SER A 82 37.95 -16.50 5.77
N ASP A 83 37.00 -15.58 5.97
CA ASP A 83 36.36 -15.30 7.26
C ASP A 83 35.02 -16.02 7.44
N GLY A 84 34.63 -16.90 6.51
CA GLY A 84 33.39 -17.70 6.58
C GLY A 84 32.15 -17.01 5.98
N SER A 85 32.31 -15.83 5.38
CA SER A 85 31.26 -15.12 4.66
C SER A 85 31.30 -15.40 3.15
N VAL A 86 30.21 -15.09 2.44
CA VAL A 86 30.14 -15.15 0.97
C VAL A 86 29.81 -13.76 0.42
N THR A 87 30.62 -13.27 -0.49
CA THR A 87 30.32 -12.03 -1.23
C THR A 87 29.65 -12.37 -2.55
N ILE A 88 28.48 -11.78 -2.79
CA ILE A 88 27.76 -11.81 -4.06
C ILE A 88 28.07 -10.49 -4.80
N GLU A 89 28.66 -10.60 -5.98
CA GLU A 89 28.96 -9.45 -6.84
C GLU A 89 28.13 -9.50 -8.12
N TYR A 90 27.47 -8.39 -8.43
CA TYR A 90 26.69 -8.22 -9.65
C TYR A 90 27.56 -7.58 -10.75
N PRO A 91 27.47 -8.05 -12.00
CA PRO A 91 28.21 -7.43 -13.10
C PRO A 91 27.65 -6.04 -13.44
N SER A 92 28.50 -5.18 -13.99
CA SER A 92 28.12 -3.86 -14.50
C SER A 92 28.76 -3.68 -15.89
N PRO A 93 27.98 -3.66 -16.99
CA PRO A 93 26.52 -3.79 -17.05
C PRO A 93 26.00 -5.21 -16.77
N MET A 94 24.75 -5.31 -16.32
CA MET A 94 23.97 -6.55 -16.17
C MET A 94 22.65 -6.43 -16.91
N THR A 95 22.27 -7.46 -17.64
CA THR A 95 20.97 -7.54 -18.33
C THR A 95 19.95 -8.19 -17.42
N LEU A 96 18.79 -7.57 -17.28
CA LEU A 96 17.59 -8.13 -16.68
C LEU A 96 16.56 -8.36 -17.78
N THR A 97 15.93 -9.52 -17.79
CA THR A 97 14.82 -9.82 -18.70
C THR A 97 13.60 -10.19 -17.87
N VAL A 98 12.50 -9.48 -18.11
CA VAL A 98 11.20 -9.73 -17.49
C VAL A 98 10.26 -10.23 -18.57
N ALA A 99 9.59 -11.35 -18.34
CA ALA A 99 8.61 -11.88 -19.26
C ALA A 99 7.40 -12.41 -18.52
N GLY A 100 6.24 -12.36 -19.16
CA GLY A 100 5.03 -12.90 -18.57
C GLY A 100 3.93 -13.05 -19.61
N GLY A 101 2.83 -13.66 -19.18
CA GLY A 101 1.67 -13.84 -20.04
C GLY A 101 0.53 -14.48 -19.29
N ALA A 102 -0.66 -14.28 -19.84
CA ALA A 102 -1.91 -14.82 -19.31
C ALA A 102 -2.67 -15.59 -20.40
N GLN A 103 -3.37 -16.64 -19.98
CA GLN A 103 -4.06 -17.52 -20.93
C GLN A 103 -5.15 -16.75 -21.68
N GLY A 104 -5.01 -16.67 -23.02
CA GLY A 104 -5.99 -16.01 -23.88
C GLY A 104 -5.85 -14.48 -23.99
N GLU A 105 -4.92 -13.87 -23.24
CA GLU A 105 -4.72 -12.40 -23.23
C GLU A 105 -3.38 -11.95 -23.84
N GLY A 106 -2.49 -12.89 -24.14
CA GLY A 106 -1.19 -12.63 -24.78
C GLY A 106 0.00 -12.73 -23.82
N SER A 107 1.15 -12.26 -24.28
CA SER A 107 2.41 -12.28 -23.52
C SER A 107 3.20 -11.01 -23.74
N PHE A 108 4.09 -10.70 -22.80
CA PHE A 108 5.03 -9.59 -22.90
C PHE A 108 6.45 -10.04 -22.53
N SER A 109 7.43 -9.31 -23.04
CA SER A 109 8.83 -9.39 -22.66
C SER A 109 9.43 -8.00 -22.64
N ALA A 110 10.22 -7.68 -21.62
CA ALA A 110 10.96 -6.44 -21.50
C ALA A 110 12.40 -6.75 -21.06
N THR A 111 13.36 -6.00 -21.58
CA THR A 111 14.73 -6.02 -21.07
C THR A 111 15.04 -4.72 -20.34
N ALA A 112 15.94 -4.78 -19.37
CA ALA A 112 16.53 -3.62 -18.73
C ALA A 112 18.03 -3.86 -18.53
N THR A 113 18.84 -2.82 -18.66
CA THR A 113 20.27 -2.87 -18.33
C THR A 113 20.50 -2.17 -17.01
N MET A 114 21.09 -2.88 -16.04
CA MET A 114 21.57 -2.30 -14.80
C MET A 114 23.06 -1.96 -14.92
N THR A 115 23.44 -0.74 -14.53
CA THR A 115 24.83 -0.35 -14.27
C THR A 115 24.96 0.20 -12.85
N HIS A 116 26.15 0.09 -12.27
CA HIS A 116 26.45 0.61 -10.94
C HIS A 116 27.96 0.87 -10.78
N ASP A 117 28.31 1.68 -9.77
CA ASP A 117 29.70 1.95 -9.36
C ASP A 117 30.18 1.02 -8.23
N GLY A 118 29.31 0.10 -7.82
CA GLY A 118 29.60 -0.96 -6.86
C GLY A 118 28.27 -1.45 -6.30
N TYR A 119 27.97 -2.73 -6.47
CA TYR A 119 26.81 -3.37 -5.87
C TYR A 119 27.22 -4.76 -5.39
N THR A 120 27.23 -4.92 -4.07
CA THR A 120 27.70 -6.13 -3.40
C THR A 120 26.74 -6.51 -2.30
N VAL A 121 26.56 -7.82 -2.11
CA VAL A 121 25.81 -8.38 -1.00
C VAL A 121 26.73 -9.33 -0.24
N THR A 122 26.96 -9.10 1.05
CA THR A 122 27.75 -9.99 1.89
C THR A 122 26.81 -10.84 2.74
N ALA A 123 26.87 -12.16 2.56
CA ALA A 123 26.13 -13.14 3.34
C ALA A 123 27.03 -13.74 4.44
N SER A 124 26.53 -13.84 5.66
CA SER A 124 27.26 -14.39 6.81
C SER A 124 26.30 -15.08 7.79
N GLY A 125 26.80 -15.96 8.65
CA GLY A 125 25.97 -16.66 9.64
C GLY A 125 26.10 -18.17 9.55
N ASN A 126 25.03 -18.89 9.84
CA ASN A 126 25.01 -20.36 9.78
C ASN A 126 24.15 -20.82 8.60
N PRO A 127 24.36 -22.04 8.08
CA PRO A 127 23.41 -22.64 7.15
C PRO A 127 21.99 -22.65 7.75
N GLY A 128 21.02 -22.11 7.02
CA GLY A 128 19.64 -21.93 7.49
C GLY A 128 19.39 -20.69 8.35
N ASP A 129 20.40 -19.89 8.69
CA ASP A 129 20.26 -18.62 9.41
C ASP A 129 21.31 -17.64 8.90
N VAL A 130 20.96 -16.93 7.82
CA VAL A 130 21.89 -16.13 7.02
C VAL A 130 21.51 -14.65 7.09
N ALA A 131 22.45 -13.83 7.52
CA ALA A 131 22.37 -12.38 7.47
C ALA A 131 23.05 -11.86 6.19
N TYR A 132 22.42 -10.87 5.57
CA TYR A 132 22.85 -10.22 4.34
C TYR A 132 23.07 -8.74 4.61
N VAL A 133 24.18 -8.20 4.11
CA VAL A 133 24.45 -6.76 4.07
C VAL A 133 24.58 -6.35 2.61
N SER A 134 23.68 -5.49 2.15
CA SER A 134 23.60 -5.02 0.77
C SER A 134 24.08 -3.57 0.69
N GLU A 135 25.04 -3.31 -0.19
CA GLU A 135 25.56 -1.96 -0.44
C GLU A 135 25.68 -1.71 -1.93
N GLY A 136 25.06 -0.64 -2.41
CA GLY A 136 24.98 -0.28 -3.82
C GLY A 136 25.17 1.22 -4.03
N ASN A 137 25.91 1.61 -5.06
CA ASN A 137 26.18 3.01 -5.41
C ASN A 137 25.88 3.28 -6.88
N ASN A 138 25.18 4.39 -7.16
CA ASN A 138 24.81 4.86 -8.49
C ASN A 138 24.17 3.75 -9.35
N LEU A 139 23.18 3.04 -8.79
CA LEU A 139 22.47 2.00 -9.53
C LEU A 139 21.60 2.69 -10.59
N ARG A 140 21.83 2.39 -11.86
CA ARG A 140 21.05 2.89 -12.99
C ARG A 140 20.41 1.72 -13.70
N PHE A 141 19.10 1.79 -13.86
CA PHE A 141 18.30 0.86 -14.66
C PHE A 141 17.84 1.57 -15.91
N GLU A 142 18.22 1.07 -17.08
CA GLU A 142 17.83 1.62 -18.38
C GLU A 142 16.90 0.63 -19.07
N ILE A 143 15.71 1.08 -19.48
CA ILE A 143 14.75 0.23 -20.20
C ILE A 143 15.32 -0.07 -21.59
N GLY A 144 15.35 -1.36 -21.92
CA GLY A 144 15.70 -1.87 -23.24
C GLY A 144 14.47 -2.21 -24.07
N ASP A 145 14.58 -3.27 -24.87
CA ASP A 145 13.51 -3.70 -25.76
C ASP A 145 12.25 -4.14 -25.00
N VAL A 146 11.09 -3.61 -25.38
CA VAL A 146 9.77 -4.04 -24.91
C VAL A 146 9.01 -4.67 -26.08
N SER A 147 8.43 -5.84 -25.83
CA SER A 147 7.68 -6.63 -26.80
C SER A 147 6.37 -7.09 -26.17
N VAL A 148 5.28 -6.97 -26.92
CA VAL A 148 3.97 -7.49 -26.56
C VAL A 148 3.43 -8.31 -27.74
N ASP A 149 2.96 -9.52 -27.47
CA ASP A 149 2.37 -10.43 -28.46
C ASP A 149 0.95 -10.82 -28.05
N GLY A 150 0.04 -10.92 -29.02
CA GLY A 150 -1.35 -11.32 -28.81
C GLY A 150 -2.29 -10.25 -28.24
N ALA A 151 -1.78 -9.10 -27.80
CA ALA A 151 -2.61 -7.99 -27.32
C ALA A 151 -2.92 -6.99 -28.44
N THR A 152 -4.15 -7.03 -28.95
CA THR A 152 -4.60 -6.12 -30.01
C THR A 152 -4.48 -4.65 -29.57
N GLY A 153 -3.73 -3.84 -30.32
CA GLY A 153 -3.62 -2.38 -30.09
C GLY A 153 -2.42 -1.93 -29.24
N LEU A 154 -1.65 -2.85 -28.66
CA LEU A 154 -0.44 -2.52 -27.88
C LEU A 154 0.87 -2.69 -28.67
N GLU A 155 0.79 -3.14 -29.94
CA GLU A 155 1.94 -3.45 -30.80
C GLU A 155 2.84 -2.24 -31.17
N LYS A 156 2.47 -1.02 -30.79
CA LYS A 156 3.17 0.23 -31.16
C LYS A 156 3.62 1.08 -29.97
N ILE A 157 3.62 0.53 -28.76
CA ILE A 157 4.09 1.27 -27.59
C ILE A 157 5.62 1.23 -27.56
N ALA A 158 6.24 2.40 -27.64
CA ALA A 158 7.66 2.57 -27.38
C ALA A 158 7.84 3.16 -25.97
N ILE A 159 8.73 2.55 -25.19
CA ILE A 159 9.11 3.02 -23.86
C ILE A 159 10.63 3.15 -23.85
N GLU A 160 11.10 4.35 -23.55
CA GLU A 160 12.53 4.64 -23.41
C GLU A 160 12.73 5.40 -22.11
N GLY A 161 13.83 5.16 -21.41
CA GLY A 161 14.11 5.89 -20.20
C GLY A 161 14.93 5.12 -19.19
N PHE A 162 15.07 5.71 -18.03
CA PHE A 162 15.88 5.17 -16.96
C PHE A 162 15.34 5.53 -15.58
N MET A 163 15.83 4.80 -14.60
CA MET A 163 15.78 5.14 -13.19
C MET A 163 17.21 5.07 -12.63
N THR A 164 17.56 5.97 -11.74
CA THR A 164 18.82 5.98 -11.00
C THR A 164 18.54 6.04 -9.51
N LEU A 165 19.31 5.31 -8.72
CA LEU A 165 19.32 5.37 -7.27
C LEU A 165 20.73 5.77 -6.85
N ALA A 166 20.87 6.86 -6.09
CA ALA A 166 22.17 7.35 -5.66
C ALA A 166 22.91 6.30 -4.80
N ASN A 167 22.18 5.68 -3.87
CA ASN A 167 22.69 4.60 -3.04
C ASN A 167 21.56 3.65 -2.63
N TRP A 168 21.95 2.42 -2.35
CA TRP A 168 21.13 1.37 -1.73
C TRP A 168 21.93 0.79 -0.57
N GLY A 169 21.37 0.81 0.62
CA GLY A 169 21.96 0.18 1.80
C GLY A 169 20.90 -0.64 2.51
N GLY A 170 21.26 -1.81 3.03
CA GLY A 170 20.33 -2.55 3.85
C GLY A 170 20.93 -3.77 4.52
N THR A 171 20.32 -4.16 5.62
CA THR A 171 20.59 -5.42 6.31
C THR A 171 19.35 -6.28 6.27
N SER A 172 19.49 -7.56 5.93
CA SER A 172 18.38 -8.51 6.06
C SER A 172 18.84 -9.82 6.66
N GLN A 173 17.91 -10.60 7.19
CA GLN A 173 18.19 -11.91 7.74
C GLN A 173 17.09 -12.89 7.33
N VAL A 174 17.51 -14.07 6.88
CA VAL A 174 16.62 -15.18 6.52
C VAL A 174 16.91 -16.34 7.44
N THR A 175 15.92 -16.73 8.24
CA THR A 175 16.01 -17.86 9.15
C THR A 175 15.01 -18.95 8.74
N GLU A 176 15.53 -20.13 8.48
CA GLU A 176 14.79 -21.34 8.14
C GLU A 176 14.42 -22.10 9.42
N GLY A 177 13.15 -22.47 9.54
CA GLY A 177 12.64 -23.29 10.64
C GLY A 177 11.33 -23.96 10.24
N ASN A 178 10.37 -23.99 11.18
CA ASN A 178 8.99 -24.38 10.83
C ASN A 178 8.33 -23.38 9.86
N LEU A 179 8.79 -22.13 9.92
CA LEU A 179 8.48 -21.04 9.02
C LEU A 179 9.79 -20.46 8.48
N ILE A 180 9.72 -19.76 7.35
CA ILE A 180 10.81 -18.92 6.86
C ILE A 180 10.60 -17.52 7.41
N THR A 181 11.51 -17.04 8.26
CA THR A 181 11.46 -15.67 8.78
C THR A 181 12.36 -14.77 7.93
N TYR A 182 11.88 -13.59 7.59
CA TYR A 182 12.62 -12.56 6.87
C TYR A 182 12.50 -11.24 7.63
N THR A 183 13.65 -10.70 8.04
CA THR A 183 13.71 -9.34 8.59
C THR A 183 14.60 -8.49 7.70
N ALA A 184 14.27 -7.21 7.52
CA ALA A 184 15.08 -6.30 6.74
C ALA A 184 14.94 -4.85 7.21
N ASP A 185 16.04 -4.12 7.20
CA ASP A 185 16.12 -2.66 7.28
C ASP A 185 16.80 -2.16 6.01
N THR A 186 16.21 -1.17 5.36
CA THR A 186 16.70 -0.63 4.09
C THR A 186 16.74 0.90 4.13
N GLU A 187 17.79 1.46 3.56
CA GLU A 187 17.96 2.88 3.29
C GLU A 187 18.21 3.05 1.79
N ILE A 188 17.37 3.87 1.16
CA ILE A 188 17.45 4.19 -0.26
C ILE A 188 17.76 5.68 -0.37
N GLY A 189 18.81 6.00 -1.11
CA GLY A 189 19.16 7.38 -1.43
C GLY A 189 18.14 8.05 -2.35
N ALA A 190 18.41 9.31 -2.69
CA ALA A 190 17.62 10.00 -3.70
C ALA A 190 17.62 9.22 -5.02
N SER A 191 16.48 9.19 -5.69
CA SER A 191 16.32 8.58 -7.01
C SER A 191 15.83 9.60 -8.04
N GLU A 192 16.25 9.39 -9.28
CA GLU A 192 15.79 10.15 -10.44
C GLU A 192 15.30 9.17 -11.50
N ALA A 193 14.13 9.46 -12.08
CA ALA A 193 13.57 8.71 -13.18
C ALA A 193 13.22 9.65 -14.33
N ASP A 194 13.46 9.20 -15.57
CA ASP A 194 13.08 9.90 -16.80
C ASP A 194 12.59 8.84 -17.78
N PHE A 195 11.30 8.88 -18.09
CA PHE A 195 10.65 7.93 -18.98
C PHE A 195 9.89 8.66 -20.07
N THR A 196 9.99 8.16 -21.29
CA THR A 196 9.24 8.61 -22.45
C THR A 196 8.42 7.44 -22.99
N PHE A 197 7.11 7.63 -23.04
CA PHE A 197 6.15 6.72 -23.63
C PHE A 197 5.66 7.30 -24.95
N SER A 198 5.68 6.53 -26.03
CA SER A 198 5.16 6.97 -27.32
C SER A 198 4.21 5.94 -27.91
N VAL A 199 3.07 6.42 -28.40
CA VAL A 199 2.05 5.63 -29.10
C VAL A 199 1.55 6.45 -30.29
N ASP A 200 1.78 5.94 -31.50
CA ASP A 200 1.50 6.65 -32.75
C ASP A 200 2.13 8.07 -32.80
N ASN A 201 1.32 9.12 -32.68
CA ASN A 201 1.74 10.53 -32.69
C ASN A 201 1.61 11.22 -31.32
N ILE A 202 1.38 10.44 -30.27
CA ILE A 202 1.34 10.91 -28.88
C ILE A 202 2.65 10.51 -28.21
N THR A 203 3.30 11.48 -27.58
CA THR A 203 4.50 11.26 -26.76
C THR A 203 4.29 11.88 -25.39
N SER A 204 4.47 11.08 -24.34
CA SER A 204 4.41 11.51 -22.93
C SER A 204 5.76 11.28 -22.26
N ARG A 205 6.39 12.34 -21.77
CA ARG A 205 7.64 12.27 -21.01
C ARG A 205 7.38 12.62 -19.56
N SER A 206 7.79 11.74 -18.65
CA SER A 206 7.70 11.93 -17.20
C SER A 206 9.10 11.96 -16.61
N GLN A 207 9.36 12.96 -15.78
CA GLN A 207 10.56 13.09 -14.97
C GLN A 207 10.17 13.11 -13.50
N GLN A 208 10.88 12.36 -12.66
CA GLN A 208 10.60 12.27 -11.24
C GLN A 208 11.89 12.29 -10.43
N ILE A 209 11.86 12.99 -9.31
CA ILE A 209 12.87 12.93 -8.26
C ILE A 209 12.17 12.45 -6.99
N THR A 210 12.70 11.41 -6.38
CA THR A 210 12.27 10.91 -5.07
C THR A 210 13.39 11.16 -4.08
N GLN A 211 13.07 11.74 -2.93
CA GLN A 211 14.04 11.95 -1.86
C GLN A 211 14.34 10.64 -1.12
N PRO A 212 15.35 10.60 -0.23
CA PRO A 212 15.68 9.39 0.52
C PRO A 212 14.49 8.78 1.26
N MET A 213 14.53 7.45 1.37
CA MET A 213 13.51 6.63 2.03
C MET A 213 14.18 5.60 2.93
N THR A 214 13.58 5.34 4.09
CA THR A 214 13.93 4.18 4.92
C THR A 214 12.75 3.23 5.01
N SER A 215 13.02 1.94 5.15
CA SER A 215 11.99 0.94 5.40
C SER A 215 12.49 -0.17 6.31
N SER A 216 11.55 -0.80 7.00
CA SER A 216 11.76 -2.04 7.76
C SER A 216 10.67 -3.05 7.40
N ILE A 217 11.02 -4.33 7.39
CA ILE A 217 10.12 -5.45 7.13
C ILE A 217 10.42 -6.54 8.15
N ASP A 218 9.38 -7.06 8.79
CA ASP A 218 9.38 -8.31 9.56
C ASP A 218 8.31 -9.22 8.95
N ALA A 219 8.71 -10.34 8.37
CA ALA A 219 7.80 -11.25 7.69
C ALA A 219 8.07 -12.70 8.05
N THR A 220 7.02 -13.51 8.03
CA THR A 220 7.08 -14.96 8.20
C THR A 220 6.28 -15.64 7.11
N PHE A 221 6.86 -16.66 6.49
CA PHE A 221 6.27 -17.40 5.38
C PHE A 221 6.22 -18.89 5.69
N GLN A 222 5.21 -19.57 5.15
CA GLN A 222 5.16 -21.03 5.19
C GLN A 222 6.25 -21.63 4.29
N VAL A 223 6.84 -22.75 4.73
CA VAL A 223 7.83 -23.47 3.92
C VAL A 223 7.17 -23.98 2.64
N GLY A 224 7.71 -23.58 1.48
CA GLY A 224 7.19 -23.98 0.17
C GLY A 224 6.03 -23.13 -0.36
N GLY A 225 5.65 -22.06 0.35
CA GLY A 225 4.62 -21.11 -0.07
C GLY A 225 3.31 -21.27 0.68
N SER A 226 2.48 -20.24 0.59
CA SER A 226 1.10 -20.26 1.11
C SER A 226 0.12 -20.51 -0.04
N ASP A 227 -1.04 -21.10 0.26
CA ASP A 227 -2.13 -21.16 -0.71
C ASP A 227 -2.72 -19.76 -0.90
N VAL A 228 -2.47 -19.16 -2.06
CA VAL A 228 -2.99 -17.82 -2.39
C VAL A 228 -4.51 -17.79 -2.55
N MET A 229 -5.16 -18.95 -2.70
CA MET A 229 -6.63 -19.07 -2.71
C MET A 229 -7.23 -19.11 -1.30
N ASN A 230 -6.40 -19.34 -0.28
CA ASN A 230 -6.82 -19.37 1.13
C ASN A 230 -5.72 -18.80 2.03
N LEU A 231 -5.58 -17.47 2.01
CA LEU A 231 -4.62 -16.79 2.89
C LEU A 231 -5.08 -16.76 4.35
N SER A 232 -6.38 -16.94 4.63
CA SER A 232 -6.88 -17.01 6.00
C SER A 232 -6.28 -18.21 6.76
N GLU A 233 -6.20 -19.38 6.13
CA GLU A 233 -5.49 -20.53 6.69
C GLU A 233 -3.99 -20.25 6.82
N ALA A 234 -3.40 -19.55 5.86
CA ALA A 234 -1.99 -19.18 5.91
C ALA A 234 -1.66 -18.27 7.10
N LEU A 235 -2.50 -17.27 7.37
CA LEU A 235 -2.37 -16.36 8.51
C LEU A 235 -2.41 -17.12 9.84
N ARG A 236 -3.36 -18.05 10.01
CA ARG A 236 -3.41 -18.94 11.19
C ARG A 236 -2.19 -19.86 11.31
N ASN A 237 -1.59 -20.21 10.19
CA ASN A 237 -0.35 -21.01 10.14
C ASN A 237 0.91 -20.15 10.28
N GLY A 238 0.78 -18.87 10.64
CA GLY A 238 1.89 -17.98 10.95
C GLY A 238 2.45 -17.23 9.74
N LEU A 239 1.72 -17.11 8.63
CA LEU A 239 2.01 -16.07 7.64
C LEU A 239 1.86 -14.70 8.31
N SER A 240 2.88 -13.85 8.20
CA SER A 240 2.79 -12.47 8.66
C SER A 240 3.66 -11.55 7.81
N VAL A 241 3.24 -10.31 7.64
CA VAL A 241 4.02 -9.24 7.00
C VAL A 241 3.76 -7.95 7.77
N VAL A 242 4.79 -7.44 8.44
CA VAL A 242 4.81 -6.13 9.08
C VAL A 242 5.83 -5.28 8.35
N ALA A 243 5.41 -4.12 7.84
CA ALA A 243 6.29 -3.21 7.13
C ALA A 243 6.11 -1.79 7.63
N ARG A 244 7.20 -1.02 7.67
CA ARG A 244 7.18 0.43 7.95
C ARG A 244 8.06 1.13 6.95
N SER A 245 7.67 2.30 6.48
CA SER A 245 8.50 3.14 5.65
C SER A 245 8.32 4.62 5.99
N THR A 246 9.39 5.38 5.79
CA THR A 246 9.38 6.84 5.86
C THR A 246 10.11 7.39 4.65
N GLY A 247 9.57 8.45 4.05
CA GLY A 247 10.18 9.12 2.90
C GLY A 247 10.09 10.63 3.05
N GLU A 248 11.07 11.36 2.52
CA GLU A 248 11.11 12.82 2.68
C GLU A 248 10.25 13.58 1.64
N GLY A 249 9.81 12.88 0.59
CA GLY A 249 8.94 13.43 -0.46
C GLY A 249 9.36 13.05 -1.87
N ASN A 250 8.56 13.47 -2.84
CA ASN A 250 8.85 13.34 -4.25
C ASN A 250 8.33 14.54 -5.05
N SER A 251 8.88 14.73 -6.24
CA SER A 251 8.36 15.65 -7.24
C SER A 251 8.39 15.01 -8.61
N SER A 252 7.36 15.24 -9.41
CA SER A 252 7.30 14.77 -10.79
C SER A 252 6.79 15.85 -11.74
N SER A 253 7.17 15.73 -13.01
CA SER A 253 6.66 16.53 -14.11
C SER A 253 6.46 15.63 -15.32
N THR A 254 5.24 15.61 -15.84
CA THR A 254 4.86 14.91 -17.06
C THR A 254 4.42 15.92 -18.11
N GLU A 255 4.91 15.78 -19.33
CA GLU A 255 4.46 16.55 -20.49
C GLU A 255 4.00 15.57 -21.57
N THR A 256 2.80 15.77 -22.08
CA THR A 256 2.25 14.99 -23.20
C THR A 256 2.02 15.89 -24.40
N THR A 257 2.46 15.42 -25.56
CA THR A 257 2.36 16.09 -26.84
C THR A 257 1.57 15.25 -27.84
N LEU A 258 0.86 15.92 -28.75
CA LEU A 258 0.22 15.34 -29.93
C LEU A 258 0.77 16.06 -31.16
N ASP A 259 1.36 15.32 -32.09
CA ASP A 259 2.02 15.90 -33.28
C ASP A 259 3.09 16.97 -32.93
N GLY A 260 3.68 16.88 -31.73
CA GLY A 260 4.67 17.82 -31.21
C GLY A 260 4.10 19.04 -30.48
N ASP A 261 2.79 19.24 -30.50
CA ASP A 261 2.12 20.30 -29.73
C ASP A 261 1.77 19.79 -28.32
N VAL A 262 2.06 20.57 -27.28
CA VAL A 262 1.72 20.22 -25.89
C VAL A 262 0.21 20.21 -25.70
N ILE A 263 -0.32 19.06 -25.28
CA ILE A 263 -1.74 18.88 -24.98
C ILE A 263 -2.02 18.72 -23.49
N ASN A 264 -1.01 18.32 -22.70
CA ASN A 264 -1.11 18.16 -21.26
C ASN A 264 0.26 18.40 -20.61
N THR A 265 0.27 19.12 -19.50
CA THR A 265 1.39 19.14 -18.55
C THR A 265 0.83 18.88 -17.16
N GLN A 266 1.47 17.98 -16.42
CA GLN A 266 1.14 17.68 -15.04
C GLN A 266 2.40 17.77 -14.18
N LYS A 267 2.31 18.47 -13.06
CA LYS A 267 3.35 18.48 -12.04
C LYS A 267 2.74 18.00 -10.74
N THR A 268 3.45 17.16 -10.02
CA THR A 268 3.05 16.74 -8.67
C THR A 268 4.22 16.89 -7.72
N SER A 269 3.93 17.17 -6.46
CA SER A 269 4.90 17.08 -5.38
C SER A 269 4.25 16.60 -4.09
N THR A 270 5.06 16.01 -3.23
CA THR A 270 4.72 15.59 -1.88
C THR A 270 5.89 15.90 -0.95
N GLY A 271 5.59 16.22 0.30
CA GLY A 271 6.57 16.30 1.38
C GLY A 271 6.74 14.95 2.08
N ALA A 272 7.09 15.01 3.37
CA ALA A 272 7.33 13.83 4.19
C ALA A 272 6.12 12.90 4.25
N GLN A 273 6.41 11.60 4.23
CA GLN A 273 5.45 10.50 4.22
C GLN A 273 5.88 9.43 5.21
N GLU A 274 4.90 8.85 5.90
CA GLU A 274 5.07 7.69 6.74
C GLU A 274 4.00 6.66 6.38
N PHE A 275 4.37 5.39 6.40
CA PHE A 275 3.45 4.29 6.15
C PHE A 275 3.80 3.09 7.03
N ALA A 276 2.78 2.43 7.55
CA ALA A 276 2.90 1.18 8.28
C ALA A 276 1.82 0.20 7.80
N LEU A 277 2.21 -1.05 7.64
CA LEU A 277 1.37 -2.18 7.29
C LEU A 277 1.59 -3.28 8.33
N SER A 278 0.52 -3.90 8.80
CA SER A 278 0.51 -5.14 9.54
C SER A 278 -0.49 -6.08 8.88
N PHE A 279 -0.03 -7.22 8.42
CA PHE A 279 -0.85 -8.27 7.84
C PHE A 279 -0.54 -9.56 8.59
N THR A 280 -1.40 -9.92 9.54
CA THR A 280 -1.15 -11.01 10.50
C THR A 280 -2.45 -11.78 10.79
N GLU A 281 -2.41 -12.78 11.68
CA GLU A 281 -3.62 -13.48 12.12
C GLU A 281 -4.70 -12.54 12.69
N GLU A 282 -4.29 -11.42 13.32
CA GLU A 282 -5.18 -10.41 13.88
C GLU A 282 -6.01 -9.71 12.78
N GLY A 283 -5.45 -9.57 11.57
CA GLY A 283 -6.10 -8.92 10.45
C GLY A 283 -5.15 -8.06 9.62
N LEU A 284 -5.72 -7.00 9.03
CA LEU A 284 -5.00 -6.00 8.25
C LEU A 284 -5.08 -4.65 8.98
N ALA A 285 -3.92 -4.15 9.41
CA ALA A 285 -3.75 -2.77 9.85
C ALA A 285 -2.90 -1.99 8.85
N MET A 286 -3.36 -0.80 8.47
CA MET A 286 -2.65 0.13 7.59
C MET A 286 -2.75 1.55 8.15
N ASN A 287 -1.62 2.14 8.47
CA ASN A 287 -1.52 3.53 8.91
C ASN A 287 -0.66 4.31 7.92
N GLY A 288 -1.05 5.53 7.60
CA GLY A 288 -0.26 6.36 6.69
C GLY A 288 -0.54 7.84 6.85
N GLU A 289 0.50 8.63 6.72
CA GLU A 289 0.45 10.09 6.68
C GLU A 289 1.28 10.60 5.50
N ALA A 290 0.75 11.56 4.76
CA ALA A 290 1.46 12.23 3.69
C ALA A 290 1.20 13.74 3.77
N ASN A 291 2.27 14.54 3.67
CA ASN A 291 2.19 15.98 3.83
C ASN A 291 2.46 16.74 2.53
N ALA A 292 1.98 17.99 2.47
CA ALA A 292 2.29 18.96 1.42
C ALA A 292 2.14 18.42 0.00
N PHE A 293 1.02 17.74 -0.27
CA PHE A 293 0.69 17.32 -1.63
C PHE A 293 0.28 18.55 -2.46
N ALA A 294 0.86 18.69 -3.64
CA ALA A 294 0.47 19.70 -4.61
C ALA A 294 0.43 19.08 -6.01
N MET A 295 -0.55 19.49 -6.80
CA MET A 295 -0.69 19.11 -8.20
C MET A 295 -1.06 20.34 -9.02
N THR A 296 -0.35 20.53 -10.12
CA THR A 296 -0.68 21.51 -11.16
C THR A 296 -0.89 20.77 -12.46
N MET A 297 -2.03 20.99 -13.12
CA MET A 297 -2.36 20.39 -14.40
C MET A 297 -2.71 21.49 -15.42
N PHE A 298 -2.25 21.34 -16.65
CA PHE A 298 -2.54 22.26 -17.74
C PHE A 298 -2.96 21.47 -18.98
N GLU A 299 -4.19 21.68 -19.44
CA GLU A 299 -4.78 21.00 -20.61
C GLU A 299 -5.38 22.02 -21.57
N PRO A 300 -4.57 22.69 -22.42
CA PRO A 300 -5.01 23.84 -23.21
C PRO A 300 -6.17 23.57 -24.19
N LEU A 301 -6.40 22.30 -24.53
CA LEU A 301 -7.51 21.88 -25.40
C LEU A 301 -8.87 21.84 -24.67
N LEU A 302 -8.85 21.63 -23.35
CA LEU A 302 -10.05 21.52 -22.51
C LEU A 302 -10.24 22.75 -21.62
N PHE A 303 -9.15 23.31 -21.11
CA PHE A 303 -9.19 24.39 -20.14
C PHE A 303 -8.09 25.45 -20.39
N PRO A 304 -8.43 26.75 -20.42
CA PRO A 304 -7.49 27.81 -20.81
C PRO A 304 -6.49 28.22 -19.71
N GLY A 305 -6.56 27.65 -18.52
CA GLY A 305 -5.70 27.98 -17.38
C GLY A 305 -5.08 26.76 -16.71
N GLU A 306 -4.22 26.98 -15.73
CA GLU A 306 -3.69 25.91 -14.87
C GLU A 306 -4.73 25.52 -13.81
N LEU A 307 -4.84 24.22 -13.55
CA LEU A 307 -5.65 23.61 -12.52
C LEU A 307 -4.73 23.22 -11.37
N ASP A 308 -4.83 23.95 -10.25
CA ASP A 308 -4.05 23.65 -9.06
C ASP A 308 -4.92 22.98 -7.99
N LEU A 309 -4.35 21.97 -7.34
CA LEU A 309 -4.89 21.28 -6.16
C LEU A 309 -3.76 21.19 -5.12
N GLY A 310 -4.04 21.63 -3.90
CA GLY A 310 -3.14 21.45 -2.75
C GLY A 310 -3.85 20.70 -1.64
N ILE A 311 -3.12 19.84 -0.92
CA ILE A 311 -3.57 19.16 0.30
C ILE A 311 -2.44 19.28 1.31
N GLY A 312 -2.71 19.91 2.46
CA GLY A 312 -1.71 20.10 3.51
C GLY A 312 -1.32 18.78 4.17
N ALA A 313 -2.29 17.93 4.49
CA ALA A 313 -2.07 16.59 5.02
C ALA A 313 -3.14 15.60 4.56
N LEU A 314 -2.71 14.38 4.28
CA LEU A 314 -3.53 13.21 4.02
C LEU A 314 -3.21 12.15 5.08
N SER A 315 -4.23 11.55 5.69
CA SER A 315 -4.07 10.50 6.69
C SER A 315 -4.98 9.31 6.42
N MET A 316 -4.51 8.11 6.73
CA MET A 316 -5.29 6.88 6.71
C MET A 316 -4.95 6.03 7.94
N ASP A 317 -5.97 5.40 8.51
CA ASP A 317 -5.83 4.47 9.63
C ASP A 317 -6.94 3.42 9.52
N TYR A 318 -6.57 2.26 9.00
CA TYR A 318 -7.47 1.12 8.82
C TYR A 318 -6.98 -0.02 9.70
N ASP A 319 -7.89 -0.63 10.45
CA ASP A 319 -7.63 -1.82 11.24
C ASP A 319 -8.85 -2.71 11.11
N VAL A 320 -8.71 -3.82 10.38
CA VAL A 320 -9.83 -4.69 10.05
C VAL A 320 -9.49 -6.16 10.29
N PRO A 321 -10.30 -6.89 11.09
CA PRO A 321 -10.13 -8.32 11.24
C PRO A 321 -10.53 -9.04 9.94
N LEU A 322 -9.74 -10.04 9.54
CA LEU A 322 -9.94 -10.75 8.27
C LEU A 322 -10.37 -12.21 8.43
N ASN A 323 -9.97 -12.84 9.54
CA ASN A 323 -10.27 -14.22 9.82
C ASN A 323 -11.61 -14.35 10.57
N ALA A 324 -12.27 -15.49 10.40
CA ALA A 324 -13.44 -15.83 11.19
C ALA A 324 -13.08 -15.96 12.68
N SER A 325 -13.96 -15.43 13.54
CA SER A 325 -13.85 -15.50 15.00
C SER A 325 -15.24 -15.65 15.62
N ASP A 326 -15.34 -16.41 16.72
CA ASP A 326 -16.55 -16.44 17.58
C ASP A 326 -16.51 -15.31 18.64
N GLU A 327 -15.35 -14.69 18.86
CA GLU A 327 -15.17 -13.57 19.78
C GLU A 327 -15.30 -12.23 19.04
N PRO A 328 -15.92 -11.21 19.65
CA PRO A 328 -15.97 -9.87 19.08
C PRO A 328 -14.56 -9.29 18.88
N GLN A 329 -14.38 -8.62 17.74
CA GLN A 329 -13.12 -8.02 17.31
C GLN A 329 -13.32 -6.53 17.05
N ASP A 330 -12.33 -5.74 17.45
CA ASP A 330 -12.32 -4.30 17.18
C ASP A 330 -12.02 -4.06 15.69
N PHE A 331 -12.56 -2.97 15.14
CA PHE A 331 -12.16 -2.44 13.84
C PHE A 331 -12.13 -0.92 13.87
N ARG A 332 -11.35 -0.34 12.94
CA ARG A 332 -11.25 1.10 12.74
C ARG A 332 -11.14 1.43 11.26
N ILE A 333 -11.86 2.47 10.85
CA ILE A 333 -11.76 3.04 9.51
C ILE A 333 -11.66 4.56 9.66
N ALA A 334 -10.48 5.11 9.39
CA ALA A 334 -10.28 6.54 9.38
C ALA A 334 -9.53 7.03 8.13
N THR A 335 -9.98 8.18 7.62
CA THR A 335 -9.37 8.90 6.49
C THR A 335 -9.48 10.39 6.73
N GLY A 336 -8.42 11.14 6.45
CA GLY A 336 -8.38 12.59 6.60
C GLY A 336 -7.75 13.27 5.40
N LEU A 337 -8.36 14.37 4.96
CA LEU A 337 -7.85 15.35 4.01
C LEU A 337 -7.92 16.72 4.67
N LYS A 338 -6.78 17.31 4.95
CA LYS A 338 -6.67 18.59 5.63
C LYS A 338 -6.05 19.65 4.73
N ASP A 339 -6.52 20.88 4.88
CA ASP A 339 -6.04 22.06 4.16
C ASP A 339 -6.13 21.88 2.64
N VAL A 340 -7.27 21.36 2.16
CA VAL A 340 -7.54 21.18 0.73
C VAL A 340 -7.78 22.54 0.08
N THR A 341 -7.01 22.85 -0.96
CA THR A 341 -7.06 24.13 -1.68
C THR A 341 -7.16 23.88 -3.17
N VAL A 342 -7.83 24.79 -3.88
CA VAL A 342 -7.92 24.78 -5.35
C VAL A 342 -7.45 26.11 -5.92
N GLY A 343 -6.88 26.06 -7.12
CA GLY A 343 -6.31 27.22 -7.81
C GLY A 343 -7.33 28.27 -8.23
N ASP A 344 -6.84 29.49 -8.45
CA ASP A 344 -7.66 30.64 -8.83
C ASP A 344 -8.42 30.44 -10.15
N SER A 345 -7.90 29.62 -11.07
CA SER A 345 -8.60 29.29 -12.31
C SER A 345 -9.90 28.53 -12.05
N ILE A 346 -9.88 27.57 -11.12
CA ILE A 346 -11.07 26.80 -10.71
C ILE A 346 -12.05 27.72 -9.99
N TRP A 347 -11.55 28.55 -9.06
CA TRP A 347 -12.38 29.55 -8.40
C TRP A 347 -13.01 30.54 -9.38
N GLY A 348 -12.29 30.95 -10.42
CA GLY A 348 -12.80 31.83 -11.46
C GLY A 348 -13.93 31.23 -12.29
N MET A 349 -14.02 29.90 -12.37
CA MET A 349 -15.14 29.22 -13.03
C MET A 349 -16.39 29.16 -12.15
N ILE A 350 -16.21 28.88 -10.86
CA ILE A 350 -17.32 28.56 -9.94
C ILE A 350 -17.83 29.82 -9.23
N ASP A 351 -16.92 30.71 -8.82
CA ASP A 351 -17.22 31.96 -8.13
C ASP A 351 -16.30 33.11 -8.61
N PRO A 352 -16.53 33.61 -9.83
CA PRO A 352 -15.74 34.71 -10.40
C PRO A 352 -15.85 36.01 -9.60
N THR A 353 -16.90 36.16 -8.79
CA THR A 353 -17.14 37.36 -7.97
C THR A 353 -16.54 37.29 -6.57
N GLY A 354 -16.02 36.13 -6.15
CA GLY A 354 -15.44 35.94 -4.82
C GLY A 354 -16.44 36.05 -3.68
N GLN A 355 -17.68 35.59 -3.87
CA GLN A 355 -18.71 35.56 -2.83
C GLN A 355 -18.53 34.42 -1.81
N LEU A 356 -18.00 33.27 -2.25
CA LEU A 356 -17.74 32.11 -1.43
C LEU A 356 -16.41 32.26 -0.67
N PRO A 357 -16.37 31.95 0.64
CA PRO A 357 -15.13 31.86 1.39
C PRO A 357 -14.21 30.81 0.75
N ARG A 358 -12.92 31.14 0.66
CA ARG A 358 -11.88 30.28 0.04
C ARG A 358 -10.90 29.73 1.07
N ASP A 359 -11.31 29.68 2.34
CA ASP A 359 -10.55 29.01 3.40
C ASP A 359 -10.30 27.54 3.01
N PRO A 360 -9.13 26.96 3.36
CA PRO A 360 -8.83 25.58 3.06
C PRO A 360 -9.92 24.63 3.58
N ALA A 361 -10.34 23.70 2.73
CA ALA A 361 -11.35 22.72 3.07
C ALA A 361 -10.75 21.55 3.86
N GLU A 362 -11.59 20.86 4.61
CA GLU A 362 -11.22 19.66 5.36
C GLU A 362 -12.32 18.62 5.25
N ILE A 363 -11.91 17.36 5.06
CA ILE A 363 -12.79 16.20 5.09
C ILE A 363 -12.11 15.16 5.98
N SER A 364 -12.79 14.72 7.01
CA SER A 364 -12.30 13.64 7.87
C SER A 364 -13.43 12.72 8.26
N PHE A 365 -13.14 11.43 8.23
CA PHE A 365 -14.00 10.35 8.64
C PHE A 365 -13.19 9.46 9.58
N ASP A 366 -13.73 9.18 10.77
CA ASP A 366 -13.11 8.34 11.79
C ASP A 366 -14.22 7.57 12.49
N VAL A 367 -14.24 6.26 12.25
CA VAL A 367 -15.21 5.33 12.81
C VAL A 367 -14.47 4.16 13.44
N THR A 368 -14.83 3.84 14.66
CA THR A 368 -14.42 2.65 15.40
C THR A 368 -15.62 1.75 15.62
N GLY A 369 -15.39 0.48 15.86
CA GLY A 369 -16.47 -0.42 16.21
C GLY A 369 -15.99 -1.77 16.67
N VAL A 370 -16.97 -2.59 17.03
CA VAL A 370 -16.78 -3.96 17.49
C VAL A 370 -17.74 -4.84 16.70
N GLY A 371 -17.26 -5.98 16.20
CA GLY A 371 -18.10 -6.93 15.52
C GLY A 371 -17.50 -8.33 15.47
N THR A 372 -18.33 -9.28 15.08
CA THR A 372 -17.96 -10.69 14.92
C THR A 372 -17.96 -11.03 13.43
N ASN A 373 -16.82 -11.49 12.93
CA ASN A 373 -16.70 -11.97 11.55
C ASN A 373 -16.93 -13.48 11.51
N GLY A 374 -18.04 -13.91 10.91
CA GLY A 374 -18.40 -15.32 10.82
C GLY A 374 -17.74 -16.09 9.67
N MET A 375 -16.87 -15.47 8.87
CA MET A 375 -16.20 -16.14 7.76
C MET A 375 -14.79 -15.65 7.47
N ASP A 376 -14.00 -16.52 6.86
CA ASP A 376 -12.66 -16.21 6.39
C ASP A 376 -12.70 -15.35 5.13
N LEU A 377 -12.39 -14.06 5.24
CA LEU A 377 -12.50 -13.10 4.14
C LEU A 377 -11.44 -13.29 3.05
N LEU A 378 -10.33 -13.99 3.37
CA LEU A 378 -9.29 -14.34 2.42
C LEU A 378 -9.31 -15.81 1.98
N ASP A 379 -10.40 -16.52 2.25
CA ASP A 379 -10.70 -17.80 1.59
C ASP A 379 -11.51 -17.50 0.32
N ILE A 380 -10.81 -17.33 -0.80
CA ILE A 380 -11.41 -16.97 -2.09
C ILE A 380 -12.37 -18.08 -2.55
N ALA A 381 -12.04 -19.35 -2.29
CA ALA A 381 -12.90 -20.46 -2.68
C ALA A 381 -14.23 -20.44 -1.91
N ALA A 382 -14.20 -20.18 -0.60
CA ALA A 382 -15.40 -20.00 0.22
C ALA A 382 -16.19 -18.75 -0.19
N MET A 383 -15.49 -17.64 -0.46
CA MET A 383 -16.10 -16.37 -0.88
C MET A 383 -16.84 -16.50 -2.22
N VAL A 384 -16.27 -17.18 -3.21
CA VAL A 384 -16.93 -17.41 -4.51
C VAL A 384 -18.18 -18.27 -4.38
N GLY A 385 -18.20 -19.19 -3.40
CA GLY A 385 -19.38 -20.02 -3.10
C GLY A 385 -20.46 -19.32 -2.27
N LEU A 386 -20.18 -18.11 -1.77
CA LEU A 386 -21.08 -17.40 -0.87
C LEU A 386 -22.31 -16.86 -1.60
N MET A 387 -23.48 -17.12 -1.04
CA MET A 387 -24.75 -16.56 -1.50
C MET A 387 -25.17 -15.42 -0.57
N GLY A 388 -24.87 -14.18 -0.96
CA GLY A 388 -25.17 -12.98 -0.17
C GLY A 388 -23.91 -12.31 0.40
N PRO A 389 -24.06 -11.30 1.27
CA PRO A 389 -22.92 -10.68 1.93
C PRO A 389 -22.27 -11.64 2.95
N PRO A 390 -20.99 -11.44 3.28
CA PRO A 390 -20.34 -12.11 4.41
C PRO A 390 -21.17 -12.03 5.70
N PRO A 391 -21.21 -13.08 6.53
CA PRO A 391 -21.88 -13.06 7.82
C PRO A 391 -21.02 -12.28 8.82
N ILE A 392 -20.98 -10.96 8.65
CA ILE A 392 -20.33 -10.02 9.57
C ILE A 392 -21.43 -9.37 10.40
N GLU A 393 -21.37 -9.58 11.71
CA GLU A 393 -22.28 -8.98 12.68
C GLU A 393 -21.55 -7.84 13.40
N ILE A 394 -21.98 -6.60 13.20
CA ILE A 394 -21.41 -5.43 13.89
C ILE A 394 -22.22 -5.20 15.16
N ASP A 395 -21.58 -5.27 16.31
CA ASP A 395 -22.23 -5.11 17.62
C ASP A 395 -22.34 -3.64 18.01
N GLU A 396 -21.28 -2.86 17.74
CA GLU A 396 -21.17 -1.44 18.09
C GLU A 396 -20.42 -0.67 17.01
N VAL A 397 -20.85 0.57 16.77
CA VAL A 397 -20.16 1.56 15.94
C VAL A 397 -20.12 2.89 16.67
N THR A 398 -18.93 3.47 16.78
CA THR A 398 -18.70 4.82 17.27
C THR A 398 -18.17 5.70 16.13
N ILE A 399 -18.86 6.81 15.89
CA ILE A 399 -18.38 7.91 15.05
C ILE A 399 -17.53 8.80 15.95
N GLU A 400 -16.21 8.60 15.91
CA GLU A 400 -15.24 9.41 16.66
C GLU A 400 -15.23 10.84 16.11
N ASN A 401 -15.20 10.96 14.78
CA ASN A 401 -15.23 12.23 14.09
C ASN A 401 -15.65 12.07 12.63
N LEU A 402 -16.77 12.69 12.24
CA LEU A 402 -17.07 12.98 10.85
C LEU A 402 -17.07 14.49 10.70
N ARG A 403 -16.25 15.06 9.83
CA ARG A 403 -16.20 16.50 9.58
C ARG A 403 -16.05 16.79 8.10
N ILE A 404 -16.86 17.73 7.62
CA ILE A 404 -16.75 18.31 6.28
C ILE A 404 -16.82 19.83 6.46
N ALA A 405 -15.73 20.52 6.14
CA ALA A 405 -15.65 21.97 6.19
C ALA A 405 -15.20 22.50 4.83
N ALA A 406 -16.02 23.32 4.19
CA ALA A 406 -15.69 23.93 2.90
C ALA A 406 -16.59 25.14 2.65
N VAL A 407 -16.09 26.11 1.86
CA VAL A 407 -16.88 27.27 1.38
C VAL A 407 -17.66 28.02 2.47
N GLY A 408 -17.11 28.07 3.68
CA GLY A 408 -17.71 28.74 4.84
C GLY A 408 -18.83 27.99 5.55
N ALA A 409 -19.08 26.74 5.20
CA ALA A 409 -19.97 25.85 5.93
C ALA A 409 -19.19 24.68 6.54
N GLU A 410 -19.67 24.19 7.67
CA GLU A 410 -19.10 23.05 8.39
C GLU A 410 -20.20 22.14 8.87
N ALA A 411 -20.06 20.84 8.60
CA ALA A 411 -20.86 19.78 9.19
C ALA A 411 -19.93 18.86 10.02
N THR A 412 -20.31 18.59 11.26
CA THR A 412 -19.63 17.61 12.11
C THR A 412 -20.61 16.58 12.65
N ALA A 413 -20.20 15.33 12.85
CA ALA A 413 -20.99 14.34 13.56
C ALA A 413 -20.13 13.52 14.52
N THR A 414 -20.71 13.18 15.67
CA THR A 414 -20.17 12.25 16.66
C THR A 414 -21.30 11.42 17.26
N GLY A 415 -21.03 10.22 17.72
CA GLY A 415 -22.06 9.39 18.34
C GLY A 415 -21.69 7.92 18.39
N ALA A 416 -22.55 7.13 19.03
CA ALA A 416 -22.38 5.70 19.13
C ALA A 416 -23.73 4.99 18.97
N MET A 417 -23.68 3.82 18.33
CA MET A 417 -24.81 2.95 18.08
C MET A 417 -24.43 1.50 18.40
N THR A 418 -25.33 0.78 19.03
CA THR A 418 -25.29 -0.68 19.19
C THR A 418 -26.32 -1.32 18.28
N PHE A 419 -26.16 -2.59 17.90
CA PHE A 419 -27.06 -3.26 16.94
C PHE A 419 -27.61 -4.59 17.49
N ASP A 420 -28.94 -4.73 17.46
CA ASP A 420 -29.64 -5.96 17.83
C ASP A 420 -29.92 -6.83 16.59
N TRP A 421 -29.08 -7.83 16.37
CA TRP A 421 -29.17 -8.80 15.27
C TRP A 421 -30.37 -9.76 15.37
N THR A 422 -31.19 -9.65 16.41
CA THR A 422 -32.46 -10.41 16.52
C THR A 422 -33.67 -9.66 15.96
N ASP A 423 -33.52 -8.36 15.67
CA ASP A 423 -34.61 -7.49 15.19
C ASP A 423 -34.25 -6.79 13.88
N PHE A 424 -34.72 -7.37 12.78
CA PHE A 424 -34.69 -6.77 11.44
C PHE A 424 -36.04 -6.18 11.00
N GLN A 425 -37.01 -6.11 11.91
CA GLN A 425 -38.37 -5.67 11.60
C GLN A 425 -38.57 -4.20 11.95
N THR A 426 -37.88 -3.69 12.97
CA THR A 426 -37.92 -2.27 13.35
C THR A 426 -37.44 -1.38 12.21
N ILE A 427 -36.28 -1.68 11.63
CA ILE A 427 -35.79 -1.07 10.39
C ILE A 427 -35.59 -2.19 9.36
N PRO A 428 -36.44 -2.30 8.33
CA PRO A 428 -36.37 -3.41 7.39
C PRO A 428 -34.99 -3.56 6.74
N GLY A 429 -34.35 -4.72 6.99
CA GLY A 429 -33.07 -5.10 6.38
C GLY A 429 -31.82 -4.64 7.13
N ILE A 430 -31.96 -4.00 8.30
CA ILE A 430 -30.84 -3.57 9.15
C ILE A 430 -31.11 -4.09 10.58
N ALA A 431 -30.09 -4.64 11.25
CA ALA A 431 -30.19 -4.96 12.67
C ALA A 431 -30.58 -3.71 13.46
N ARG A 432 -31.54 -3.80 14.39
CA ARG A 432 -32.09 -2.62 15.06
C ARG A 432 -30.96 -1.84 15.76
N PRO A 433 -30.66 -0.60 15.35
CA PRO A 433 -29.69 0.21 16.06
C PRO A 433 -30.30 0.76 17.35
N GLU A 434 -29.49 0.96 18.38
CA GLU A 434 -29.84 1.70 19.59
C GLU A 434 -28.67 2.60 19.97
N GLY A 435 -28.94 3.89 20.13
CA GLY A 435 -27.89 4.87 20.43
C GLY A 435 -28.23 6.27 19.97
N THR A 436 -27.21 7.12 19.88
CA THR A 436 -27.38 8.54 19.59
C THR A 436 -26.24 9.06 18.73
N VAL A 437 -26.59 9.85 17.71
CA VAL A 437 -25.67 10.60 16.87
C VAL A 437 -26.03 12.08 16.94
N THR A 438 -25.05 12.91 17.27
CA THR A 438 -25.17 14.37 17.26
C THR A 438 -24.51 14.92 16.01
N VAL A 439 -25.26 15.69 15.23
CA VAL A 439 -24.79 16.38 14.04
C VAL A 439 -24.86 17.88 14.28
N ASN A 440 -23.74 18.58 14.10
CA ASN A 440 -23.69 20.04 14.11
C ASN A 440 -23.48 20.57 12.70
N LEU A 441 -24.18 21.64 12.36
CA LEU A 441 -24.10 22.31 11.07
C LEU A 441 -23.95 23.82 11.30
N THR A 442 -22.86 24.40 10.81
CA THR A 442 -22.55 25.82 10.92
C THR A 442 -22.39 26.43 9.52
N GLY A 443 -22.88 27.65 9.30
CA GLY A 443 -22.65 28.39 8.06
C GLY A 443 -23.50 27.95 6.86
N ALA A 444 -24.37 26.95 7.03
CA ALA A 444 -25.14 26.37 5.94
C ALA A 444 -26.19 27.33 5.37
N ASN A 445 -26.85 28.15 6.21
CA ASN A 445 -27.83 29.12 5.70
C ASN A 445 -27.14 30.22 4.91
N ALA A 446 -26.02 30.74 5.39
CA ALA A 446 -25.22 31.74 4.68
C ALA A 446 -24.68 31.20 3.35
N LEU A 447 -24.21 29.95 3.32
CA LEU A 447 -23.78 29.30 2.07
C LEU A 447 -24.94 29.19 1.08
N MET A 448 -26.10 28.68 1.51
CA MET A 448 -27.30 28.57 0.68
C MET A 448 -27.73 29.93 0.12
N ASP A 449 -27.73 30.99 0.93
CA ASP A 449 -28.07 32.35 0.49
C ASP A 449 -27.12 32.83 -0.62
N LYS A 450 -25.82 32.57 -0.48
CA LYS A 450 -24.82 32.89 -1.51
C LYS A 450 -25.04 32.09 -2.80
N LEU A 451 -25.31 30.79 -2.70
CA LEU A 451 -25.56 29.95 -3.88
C LEU A 451 -26.81 30.40 -4.66
N VAL A 452 -27.86 30.87 -3.97
CA VAL A 452 -29.04 31.49 -4.59
C VAL A 452 -28.68 32.84 -5.22
N ALA A 453 -27.96 33.69 -4.50
CA ALA A 453 -27.53 35.00 -5.01
C ALA A 453 -26.64 34.90 -6.25
N MET A 454 -25.83 33.85 -6.35
CA MET A 454 -25.00 33.52 -7.51
C MET A 454 -25.81 32.87 -8.65
N GLY A 455 -27.04 32.44 -8.39
CA GLY A 455 -27.89 31.73 -9.36
C GLY A 455 -27.43 30.31 -9.65
N ILE A 456 -26.59 29.71 -8.79
CA ILE A 456 -26.13 28.32 -8.91
C ILE A 456 -27.28 27.37 -8.56
N ILE A 457 -28.04 27.68 -7.52
CA ILE A 457 -29.20 26.89 -7.09
C ILE A 457 -30.44 27.79 -7.07
N PRO A 458 -31.54 27.41 -7.74
CA PRO A 458 -32.82 28.09 -7.61
C PRO A 458 -33.34 28.10 -6.16
N GLU A 459 -33.91 29.21 -5.70
CA GLU A 459 -34.46 29.33 -4.34
C GLU A 459 -35.51 28.25 -4.03
N GLU A 460 -36.32 27.89 -5.02
CA GLU A 460 -37.34 26.83 -4.93
C GLU A 460 -36.74 25.46 -4.59
N GLU A 461 -35.53 25.16 -5.06
CA GLU A 461 -34.82 23.92 -4.77
C GLU A 461 -34.29 23.88 -3.33
N LEU A 462 -34.09 25.04 -2.70
CA LEU A 462 -33.64 25.14 -1.30
C LEU A 462 -34.80 25.22 -0.29
N MET A 463 -36.04 25.43 -0.74
CA MET A 463 -37.20 25.45 0.15
C MET A 463 -37.35 24.13 0.92
N MET A 464 -37.23 22.99 0.22
CA MET A 464 -37.35 21.67 0.86
C MET A 464 -36.19 21.38 1.82
N PRO A 465 -34.90 21.54 1.43
CA PRO A 465 -33.77 21.44 2.35
C PRO A 465 -33.89 22.32 3.59
N ARG A 466 -34.28 23.59 3.45
CA ARG A 466 -34.46 24.51 4.59
C ARG A 466 -35.58 24.05 5.52
N MET A 467 -36.69 23.59 4.95
CA MET A 467 -37.79 23.03 5.73
C MET A 467 -37.35 21.78 6.49
N MET A 468 -36.61 20.88 5.86
CA MET A 468 -36.08 19.67 6.49
C MET A 468 -35.10 19.99 7.61
N MET A 469 -34.17 20.94 7.38
CA MET A 469 -33.25 21.41 8.42
C MET A 469 -33.99 22.04 9.60
N GLY A 470 -35.01 22.87 9.34
CA GLY A 470 -35.83 23.45 10.40
C GLY A 470 -36.74 22.44 11.12
N MET A 471 -37.03 21.30 10.51
CA MET A 471 -37.84 20.22 11.10
C MET A 471 -37.00 19.29 11.98
N PHE A 472 -35.75 19.02 11.58
CA PHE A 472 -34.90 18.01 12.22
C PHE A 472 -33.68 18.57 12.93
N ALA A 473 -33.46 19.88 12.92
CA ALA A 473 -32.40 20.53 13.68
C ALA A 473 -32.94 21.67 14.54
N THR A 474 -32.25 21.92 15.65
CA THR A 474 -32.53 22.99 16.60
C THR A 474 -31.48 24.09 16.44
N PRO A 475 -31.87 25.37 16.32
CA PRO A 475 -30.91 26.47 16.34
C PRO A 475 -30.22 26.59 17.71
N VAL A 476 -28.90 26.57 17.70
CA VAL A 476 -28.06 26.70 18.92
C VAL A 476 -27.19 27.97 18.90
N GLY A 477 -27.22 28.72 17.81
CA GLY A 477 -26.48 29.97 17.64
C GLY A 477 -26.86 30.68 16.33
N ASP A 478 -26.09 31.70 15.97
CA ASP A 478 -26.24 32.39 14.67
C ASP A 478 -25.68 31.51 13.55
N ASP A 479 -26.53 31.15 12.59
CA ASP A 479 -26.26 30.14 11.54
C ASP A 479 -25.62 28.84 12.06
N MET A 480 -26.08 28.38 13.23
CA MET A 480 -25.65 27.14 13.87
C MET A 480 -26.87 26.28 14.22
N LEU A 481 -26.89 25.07 13.70
CA LEU A 481 -27.94 24.07 13.88
C LEU A 481 -27.35 22.81 14.51
N GLU A 482 -28.06 22.23 15.46
CA GLU A 482 -27.74 20.94 16.07
C GLU A 482 -28.89 19.97 15.81
N SER A 483 -28.58 18.73 15.44
CA SER A 483 -29.54 17.64 15.31
C SER A 483 -29.07 16.46 16.13
N VAL A 484 -29.87 16.05 17.11
CA VAL A 484 -29.63 14.84 17.89
C VAL A 484 -30.54 13.75 17.35
N LEU A 485 -29.97 12.78 16.64
CA LEU A 485 -30.65 11.60 16.13
C LEU A 485 -30.52 10.48 17.15
N GLU A 486 -31.64 9.95 17.63
CA GLU A 486 -31.69 8.88 18.62
C GLU A 486 -32.51 7.71 18.08
N VAL A 487 -32.04 6.49 18.29
CA VAL A 487 -32.89 5.30 18.21
C VAL A 487 -32.95 4.71 19.60
N ASN A 488 -34.15 4.70 20.19
CA ASN A 488 -34.33 4.27 21.56
C ASN A 488 -34.60 2.76 21.67
N SER A 489 -34.60 2.24 22.90
CA SER A 489 -34.91 0.81 23.18
C SER A 489 -36.27 0.29 22.70
N GLU A 490 -37.21 1.17 22.34
CA GLU A 490 -38.51 0.80 21.75
C GLU A 490 -38.44 0.73 20.21
N GLY A 491 -37.28 1.01 19.60
CA GLY A 491 -37.10 1.08 18.16
C GLY A 491 -37.65 2.36 17.52
N HIS A 492 -38.01 3.36 18.32
CA HIS A 492 -38.45 4.65 17.78
C HIS A 492 -37.26 5.44 17.26
N VAL A 493 -37.40 6.01 16.06
CA VAL A 493 -36.40 6.93 15.51
C VAL A 493 -36.81 8.34 15.89
N LEU A 494 -35.96 9.06 16.61
CA LEU A 494 -36.20 10.42 17.08
C LEU A 494 -35.18 11.39 16.50
N ALA A 495 -35.61 12.60 16.20
CA ALA A 495 -34.75 13.75 15.99
C ALA A 495 -35.12 14.82 17.02
N ASN A 496 -34.15 15.24 17.85
CA ASN A 496 -34.34 16.21 18.93
C ASN A 496 -35.50 15.85 19.87
N GLY A 497 -35.66 14.55 20.17
CA GLY A 497 -36.77 14.03 20.98
C GLY A 497 -38.14 14.00 20.29
N GLN A 498 -38.24 14.42 19.03
CA GLN A 498 -39.44 14.29 18.21
C GLN A 498 -39.39 12.98 17.42
N ARG A 499 -40.45 12.18 17.54
CA ARG A 499 -40.55 10.90 16.85
C ARG A 499 -40.75 11.09 15.33
N LEU A 500 -39.87 10.47 14.55
CA LEU A 500 -39.92 10.41 13.09
C LEU A 500 -40.64 9.16 12.58
N GLN A 501 -40.33 8.02 13.21
CA GLN A 501 -40.84 6.69 12.88
C GLN A 501 -41.17 5.91 14.16
#